data_AF-A0A937FB40-F1
#
_entry.id   AF-A0A937FB40-F1
#
_cell.length_a   1.000
_cell.length_b   1.000
_cell.length_c   1.000
_cell.angle_alpha   90.00
_cell.angle_beta   90.00
_cell.angle_gamma   90.00
#
_symmetry.space_group_name_H-M   'P 1'
#
loop_
_entity.id
_entity.type
_entity.pdbx_description
1 polymer ?
#
loop_
_entity_poly.entity_id
_entity_poly.type
_entity_poly.pdbx_seq_one_letter_code
_entity_poly.pdbx_strand_id
1 'polypeptide(L)'
;MNKLIATIQKCSIVLCSLFIITACEDYLDKTDESIISEDEAFKNFRNFQGYTEELYHCIPDFTNAYWTNSWNWGDDEIQSTARNFHFVCKIDDGNFWGWQNEFDGWDAGWMNQPDAATDDDRFHKDLWTLGWYGIRKANLGLENMEKLIDATPEEKNLIKGQLLFFRGWFHFQFMQYFGGLPYIDMVIPSSGESMAMERLSYQACAEKAAQDFREAADLLPTDWDLTVVGKSTLGKNDLRINKIMALGYLGKNLLWAGSPLMNEESTGSPTYNADFCKRAADAFAELLQLCESGEARYSLLPFEDYHENFYTTGQNWQIPGGTEAIFRGPYYGANGSNWGTSKQYQPAPVLADGDVKFLPTANYVDYYGMANGLPIKDITQADAESGYDPEYPWKNRDPRFYNDIVFDGVKCVKGSMPDDVAQDRYANLYSGGSYRNIGTGSRTGYLLYKFIPITANKYDDGYGWGNNLNIHLPWMRLSDVYLMYAEAAAQGYGSSAGQSPGYSRTAADAINVVRDRAGVGHVAAKFLGSLDDFMGEVRRERAVELAFERHRFNDLRRWLLLIEKPYTLKTSIEFDRADDLNTEDPSLNRVVNIREEVILERHFSSKHYWLPLKNSDVNLYPEFPQNPGW
;
A
#
# COMPACT_ATOMS: atom_id res chain seq x y z
N MET A 1 -66.46 25.37 25.38
CA MET A 1 -65.04 25.10 25.11
C MET A 1 -64.64 25.28 23.64
N ASN A 2 -65.48 24.91 22.66
CA ASN A 2 -65.11 25.00 21.23
C ASN A 2 -65.12 26.41 20.59
N LYS A 3 -65.62 27.44 21.27
CA LYS A 3 -65.53 28.85 20.80
C LYS A 3 -64.32 29.62 21.33
N LEU A 4 -63.66 29.14 22.39
CA LEU A 4 -62.45 29.78 22.94
C LEU A 4 -61.18 29.33 22.18
N ILE A 5 -61.17 28.08 21.70
CA ILE A 5 -60.05 27.49 20.95
C ILE A 5 -59.93 28.09 19.53
N ALA A 6 -61.07 28.38 18.88
CA ALA A 6 -61.08 28.98 17.54
C ALA A 6 -60.61 30.45 17.53
N THR A 7 -60.74 31.18 18.64
CA THR A 7 -60.26 32.57 18.76
C THR A 7 -58.77 32.62 19.07
N ILE A 8 -58.23 31.66 19.84
CA ILE A 8 -56.79 31.57 20.15
C ILE A 8 -55.97 31.15 18.90
N GLN A 9 -56.53 30.30 18.02
CA GLN A 9 -55.88 29.92 16.76
C GLN A 9 -55.81 31.08 15.75
N LYS A 10 -56.80 31.96 15.71
CA LYS A 10 -56.79 33.13 14.80
C LYS A 10 -55.87 34.26 15.29
N CYS A 11 -55.69 34.44 16.60
CA CYS A 11 -54.72 35.41 17.12
C CYS A 11 -53.26 34.92 17.04
N SER A 12 -53.01 33.62 17.06
CA SER A 12 -51.64 33.07 16.96
C SER A 12 -51.10 33.08 15.52
N ILE A 13 -51.98 33.03 14.51
CA ILE A 13 -51.59 33.10 13.09
C ILE A 13 -51.30 34.55 12.66
N VAL A 14 -51.91 35.55 13.30
CA VAL A 14 -51.64 36.97 12.99
C VAL A 14 -50.38 37.49 13.72
N LEU A 15 -49.96 36.85 14.82
CA LEU A 15 -48.72 37.22 15.53
C LEU A 15 -47.45 36.60 14.94
N CYS A 16 -47.57 35.57 14.09
CA CYS A 16 -46.43 34.96 13.39
C CYS A 16 -46.16 35.57 11.99
N SER A 17 -46.99 36.52 11.53
CA SER A 17 -46.85 37.15 10.20
C SER A 17 -46.23 38.55 10.21
N LEU A 18 -45.64 38.98 11.34
CA LEU A 18 -45.11 40.35 11.53
C LEU A 18 -43.62 40.44 11.91
N PHE A 19 -42.84 39.36 11.74
CA PHE A 19 -41.39 39.35 11.95
C PHE A 19 -40.57 39.00 10.70
N ILE A 20 -40.99 39.56 9.57
CA ILE A 20 -40.16 39.83 8.39
C ILE A 20 -40.62 41.26 8.02
N ILE A 21 -39.87 42.34 8.15
CA ILE A 21 -38.66 42.71 7.43
C ILE A 21 -38.02 43.87 8.22
N THR A 22 -36.83 43.68 8.78
CA THR A 22 -35.83 44.74 8.94
C THR A 22 -34.50 44.14 8.53
N ALA A 23 -34.18 44.35 7.26
CA ALA A 23 -32.89 44.05 6.69
C ALA A 23 -31.83 44.88 7.44
N CYS A 24 -30.99 44.19 8.23
CA CYS A 24 -29.60 44.62 8.39
C CYS A 24 -28.83 43.82 7.34
N GLU A 25 -28.66 44.42 6.16
CA GLU A 25 -27.82 43.87 5.08
C GLU A 25 -26.32 43.86 5.46
N ASP A 26 -25.90 44.59 6.49
CA ASP A 26 -24.47 44.79 6.81
C ASP A 26 -23.80 43.70 7.68
N TYR A 27 -24.47 42.58 8.02
CA TYR A 27 -23.87 41.52 8.86
C TYR A 27 -23.40 40.29 8.07
N LEU A 28 -23.76 40.19 6.79
CA LEU A 28 -23.38 39.06 5.92
C LEU A 28 -22.33 39.42 4.86
N ASP A 29 -21.94 40.69 4.77
CA ASP A 29 -20.79 41.09 3.97
C ASP A 29 -19.52 40.74 4.75
N LYS A 30 -18.91 39.61 4.35
CA LYS A 30 -17.47 39.41 4.56
C LYS A 30 -16.78 40.67 4.04
N THR A 31 -16.12 41.41 4.91
CA THR A 31 -15.32 42.58 4.53
C THR A 31 -14.40 42.17 3.36
N ASP A 32 -14.32 43.01 2.31
CA ASP A 32 -13.49 42.75 1.11
C ASP A 32 -12.05 42.32 1.45
N GLU A 33 -11.53 42.71 2.62
CA GLU A 33 -10.23 42.30 3.16
C GLU A 33 -10.10 40.78 3.47
N SER A 34 -11.20 40.04 3.52
CA SER A 34 -11.21 38.58 3.78
C SER A 34 -11.28 37.74 2.50
N ILE A 35 -11.48 38.38 1.34
CA ILE A 35 -11.40 37.72 0.03
C ILE A 35 -9.94 37.80 -0.40
N ILE A 36 -9.14 36.82 0.04
CA ILE A 36 -7.83 36.58 -0.54
C ILE A 36 -8.06 36.23 -2.01
N SER A 37 -7.59 37.09 -2.92
CA SER A 37 -7.63 36.83 -4.37
C SER A 37 -6.97 35.47 -4.66
N GLU A 38 -7.54 34.69 -5.58
CA GLU A 38 -6.98 33.38 -5.98
C GLU A 38 -5.51 33.51 -6.43
N ASP A 39 -5.11 34.67 -6.94
CA ASP A 39 -3.73 34.95 -7.35
C ASP A 39 -2.77 35.11 -6.17
N GLU A 40 -3.24 35.50 -5.00
CA GLU A 40 -2.41 35.71 -3.80
C GLU A 40 -1.75 34.40 -3.34
N ALA A 41 -2.38 33.27 -3.63
CA ALA A 41 -1.82 31.94 -3.36
C ALA A 41 -0.50 31.70 -4.09
N PHE A 42 -0.26 32.37 -5.23
CA PHE A 42 0.88 32.07 -6.13
C PHE A 42 2.01 33.11 -6.09
N LYS A 43 1.89 34.20 -5.32
CA LYS A 43 2.81 35.35 -5.42
C LYS A 43 4.19 35.14 -4.79
N ASN A 44 4.23 34.47 -3.64
CA ASN A 44 5.45 34.24 -2.85
C ASN A 44 5.56 32.77 -2.44
N PHE A 45 6.77 32.35 -2.07
CA PHE A 45 7.04 30.95 -1.74
C PHE A 45 6.15 30.41 -0.61
N ARG A 46 5.91 31.17 0.46
CA ARG A 46 5.16 30.68 1.62
C ARG A 46 3.70 30.36 1.27
N ASN A 47 3.04 31.25 0.54
CA ASN A 47 1.65 31.05 0.13
C ASN A 47 1.54 29.89 -0.86
N PHE A 48 2.46 29.82 -1.83
CA PHE A 48 2.43 28.77 -2.84
C PHE A 48 2.81 27.42 -2.22
N GLN A 49 3.75 27.39 -1.28
CA GLN A 49 4.02 26.17 -0.52
C GLN A 49 2.77 25.73 0.22
N GLY A 50 2.06 26.63 0.91
CA GLY A 50 0.79 26.30 1.58
C GLY A 50 -0.28 25.76 0.62
N TYR A 51 -0.35 26.30 -0.60
CA TYR A 51 -1.16 25.72 -1.67
C TYR A 51 -0.71 24.30 -2.01
N THR A 52 0.59 24.08 -2.23
CA THR A 52 1.17 22.77 -2.57
C THR A 52 1.01 21.74 -1.45
N GLU A 53 1.02 22.13 -0.16
CA GLU A 53 0.86 21.22 0.98
C GLU A 53 -0.47 20.43 0.91
N GLU A 54 -1.53 21.00 0.34
CA GLU A 54 -2.82 20.30 0.22
C GLU A 54 -2.75 19.04 -0.69
N LEU A 55 -1.76 18.96 -1.60
CA LEU A 55 -1.53 17.75 -2.39
C LEU A 55 -1.11 16.55 -1.52
N TYR A 56 -0.45 16.79 -0.39
CA TYR A 56 -0.08 15.73 0.54
C TYR A 56 -1.31 15.16 1.27
N HIS A 57 -2.33 16.00 1.52
CA HIS A 57 -3.64 15.57 2.05
C HIS A 57 -4.47 14.79 1.03
N CYS A 58 -4.02 14.68 -0.22
CA CYS A 58 -4.64 13.83 -1.24
C CYS A 58 -4.07 12.40 -1.25
N ILE A 59 -3.08 12.09 -0.39
CA ILE A 59 -2.52 10.74 -0.25
C ILE A 59 -3.42 9.92 0.69
N PRO A 60 -4.00 8.78 0.24
CA PRO A 60 -4.78 7.91 1.12
C PRO A 60 -3.93 7.29 2.23
N ASP A 61 -4.44 7.23 3.45
CA ASP A 61 -3.91 6.31 4.48
C ASP A 61 -4.65 4.98 4.38
N PHE A 62 -4.22 4.12 3.46
CA PHE A 62 -4.86 2.81 3.26
C PHE A 62 -4.73 1.88 4.49
N THR A 63 -3.83 2.20 5.43
CA THR A 63 -3.63 1.40 6.65
C THR A 63 -4.55 1.81 7.78
N ASN A 64 -5.09 3.03 7.74
CA ASN A 64 -6.07 3.50 8.71
C ASN A 64 -7.17 4.29 7.99
N ALA A 65 -7.68 3.82 6.85
CA ALA A 65 -8.79 4.47 6.15
C ALA A 65 -10.14 4.20 6.82
N TYR A 66 -10.25 3.11 7.58
CA TYR A 66 -11.48 2.66 8.22
C TYR A 66 -11.19 1.94 9.56
N TRP A 67 -12.24 1.38 10.19
CA TRP A 67 -12.16 0.65 11.47
C TRP A 67 -11.45 -0.72 11.37
N THR A 68 -11.38 -1.28 10.17
CA THR A 68 -10.52 -2.39 9.74
C THR A 68 -10.22 -2.13 8.28
N ASN A 69 -9.11 -2.61 7.74
CA ASN A 69 -8.63 -2.14 6.44
C ASN A 69 -8.17 -3.31 5.59
N SER A 70 -8.58 -3.28 4.32
CA SER A 70 -8.28 -4.30 3.32
C SER A 70 -7.49 -3.68 2.17
N TRP A 71 -6.20 -3.99 2.08
CA TRP A 71 -5.31 -3.52 1.02
C TRP A 71 -4.53 -4.63 0.32
N ASN A 72 -4.57 -5.87 0.83
CA ASN A 72 -3.99 -7.04 0.18
C ASN A 72 -5.09 -7.80 -0.56
N TRP A 73 -5.01 -7.80 -1.89
CA TRP A 73 -6.02 -8.43 -2.76
C TRP A 73 -5.43 -9.58 -3.59
N GLY A 74 -4.19 -10.00 -3.28
CA GLY A 74 -3.48 -11.08 -3.93
C GLY A 74 -3.87 -12.46 -3.42
N ASP A 75 -3.01 -13.44 -3.68
CA ASP A 75 -3.05 -14.79 -3.06
C ASP A 75 -2.52 -14.80 -1.63
N ASP A 76 -1.92 -13.69 -1.19
CA ASP A 76 -1.25 -13.54 0.10
C ASP A 76 -2.20 -13.62 1.30
N GLU A 77 -3.35 -12.96 1.21
CA GLU A 77 -4.23 -12.77 2.36
C GLU A 77 -5.64 -13.29 2.09
N ILE A 78 -6.32 -13.81 3.11
CA ILE A 78 -7.75 -14.11 3.10
C ILE A 78 -8.42 -13.56 4.35
N GLN A 79 -9.65 -13.06 4.20
CA GLN A 79 -10.44 -12.62 5.34
C GLN A 79 -11.15 -13.80 6.03
N SER A 80 -11.31 -13.70 7.36
CA SER A 80 -12.25 -14.49 8.14
C SER A 80 -13.70 -14.33 7.66
N THR A 81 -14.56 -15.30 7.95
CA THR A 81 -15.95 -15.32 7.46
C THR A 81 -16.96 -14.55 8.32
N ALA A 82 -16.54 -13.90 9.41
CA ALA A 82 -17.51 -13.20 10.28
C ALA A 82 -18.18 -12.00 9.60
N ARG A 83 -17.52 -11.39 8.61
CA ARG A 83 -18.02 -10.30 7.77
C ARG A 83 -17.50 -10.49 6.34
N ASN A 84 -18.03 -9.74 5.38
CA ASN A 84 -17.70 -9.89 3.95
C ASN A 84 -17.69 -8.54 3.18
N PHE A 85 -17.65 -7.41 3.88
CA PHE A 85 -17.82 -6.10 3.26
C PHE A 85 -16.54 -5.52 2.66
N HIS A 86 -15.37 -6.00 3.06
CA HIS A 86 -14.09 -5.53 2.57
C HIS A 86 -13.82 -5.93 1.12
N PHE A 87 -13.03 -5.11 0.43
CA PHE A 87 -12.78 -5.29 -0.98
C PHE A 87 -12.06 -6.62 -1.29
N VAL A 88 -11.22 -7.16 -0.39
CA VAL A 88 -10.60 -8.49 -0.58
C VAL A 88 -11.65 -9.60 -0.79
N CYS A 89 -12.78 -9.56 -0.08
CA CYS A 89 -13.85 -10.56 -0.25
C CYS A 89 -14.49 -10.44 -1.64
N LYS A 90 -14.66 -9.22 -2.13
CA LYS A 90 -15.26 -8.95 -3.45
C LYS A 90 -14.32 -9.35 -4.58
N ILE A 91 -13.02 -9.07 -4.42
CA ILE A 91 -11.99 -9.55 -5.33
C ILE A 91 -12.01 -11.08 -5.36
N ASP A 92 -12.08 -11.75 -4.22
CA ASP A 92 -12.12 -13.21 -4.16
C ASP A 92 -13.36 -13.80 -4.87
N ASP A 93 -14.51 -13.10 -4.81
CA ASP A 93 -15.75 -13.46 -5.51
C ASP A 93 -15.74 -13.05 -7.01
N GLY A 94 -14.69 -12.38 -7.51
CA GLY A 94 -14.62 -11.86 -8.88
C GLY A 94 -15.40 -10.58 -9.13
N ASN A 95 -15.93 -9.94 -8.08
CA ASN A 95 -16.63 -8.66 -8.16
C ASN A 95 -15.67 -7.47 -8.06
N PHE A 96 -15.04 -7.12 -9.18
CA PHE A 96 -14.09 -6.00 -9.23
C PHE A 96 -14.78 -4.62 -9.29
N TRP A 97 -16.11 -4.54 -9.39
CA TRP A 97 -16.84 -3.27 -9.26
C TRP A 97 -16.78 -2.71 -7.83
N GLY A 98 -16.51 -3.58 -6.85
CA GLY A 98 -16.54 -3.25 -5.42
C GLY A 98 -15.55 -2.20 -4.93
N TRP A 99 -14.65 -1.67 -5.77
CA TRP A 99 -13.80 -0.53 -5.41
C TRP A 99 -14.57 0.80 -5.41
N GLN A 100 -15.69 0.88 -6.13
CA GLN A 100 -16.50 2.08 -6.26
C GLN A 100 -17.52 2.13 -5.12
N ASN A 101 -17.70 3.30 -4.53
CA ASN A 101 -18.63 3.50 -3.41
C ASN A 101 -20.03 2.91 -3.69
N GLU A 102 -20.59 3.13 -4.88
CA GLU A 102 -21.92 2.63 -5.26
C GLU A 102 -22.07 1.10 -5.25
N PHE A 103 -20.95 0.37 -5.29
CA PHE A 103 -20.88 -1.09 -5.16
C PHE A 103 -20.19 -1.55 -3.86
N ASP A 104 -19.64 -0.63 -3.07
CA ASP A 104 -18.95 -0.99 -1.84
C ASP A 104 -19.97 -1.38 -0.74
N GLY A 105 -20.98 -0.53 -0.55
CA GLY A 105 -22.10 -0.74 0.37
C GLY A 105 -21.77 -0.57 1.85
N TRP A 106 -20.51 -0.29 2.22
CA TRP A 106 -20.05 -0.19 3.61
C TRP A 106 -18.97 0.88 3.87
N ASP A 107 -18.55 1.61 2.83
CA ASP A 107 -17.54 2.67 2.90
C ASP A 107 -16.22 2.22 3.55
N ALA A 108 -15.84 0.95 3.32
CA ALA A 108 -14.71 0.30 3.98
C ALA A 108 -13.44 0.25 3.11
N GLY A 109 -13.47 0.86 1.93
CA GLY A 109 -12.38 0.89 0.96
C GLY A 109 -11.72 2.27 0.85
N TRP A 110 -10.42 2.30 0.55
CA TRP A 110 -9.65 3.55 0.36
C TRP A 110 -9.60 4.00 -1.12
N MET A 111 -10.24 3.27 -2.04
CA MET A 111 -10.20 3.55 -3.47
C MET A 111 -11.21 4.63 -3.89
N ASN A 112 -12.43 4.59 -3.35
CA ASN A 112 -13.44 5.61 -3.61
C ASN A 112 -14.47 5.69 -2.47
N GLN A 113 -14.45 6.79 -1.71
CA GLN A 113 -15.33 7.06 -0.57
C GLN A 113 -16.41 8.10 -0.93
N PRO A 114 -17.57 8.16 -0.22
CA PRO A 114 -18.61 9.16 -0.46
C PRO A 114 -18.19 10.61 -0.20
N ASP A 115 -17.46 10.82 0.89
CA ASP A 115 -17.21 12.16 1.45
C ASP A 115 -15.72 12.54 1.38
N ALA A 116 -15.08 12.26 0.24
CA ALA A 116 -13.65 12.51 0.08
C ALA A 116 -13.31 14.01 0.21
N ALA A 117 -12.33 14.34 1.05
CA ALA A 117 -11.93 15.72 1.38
C ALA A 117 -10.45 15.82 1.78
N THR A 118 -9.88 17.01 1.62
CA THR A 118 -8.49 17.35 1.98
C THR A 118 -8.33 17.83 3.44
N ASP A 119 -9.31 17.53 4.29
CA ASP A 119 -9.26 17.82 5.74
C ASP A 119 -8.31 16.88 6.51
N ASP A 120 -8.35 16.92 7.84
CA ASP A 120 -7.55 16.05 8.71
C ASP A 120 -8.24 14.74 9.09
N ASP A 121 -9.37 14.38 8.45
CA ASP A 121 -10.06 13.12 8.72
C ASP A 121 -9.56 11.99 7.81
N ARG A 122 -9.02 10.93 8.42
CA ARG A 122 -8.53 9.73 7.72
C ARG A 122 -9.62 9.01 6.91
N PHE A 123 -10.89 9.10 7.31
CA PHE A 123 -12.02 8.46 6.61
C PHE A 123 -12.38 9.15 5.30
N HIS A 124 -12.01 10.42 5.14
CA HIS A 124 -12.27 11.21 3.94
C HIS A 124 -11.13 11.12 2.90
N LYS A 125 -10.19 10.19 3.06
CA LYS A 125 -9.02 10.06 2.19
C LYS A 125 -9.19 8.90 1.22
N ASP A 126 -9.62 9.20 0.00
CA ASP A 126 -9.75 8.22 -1.08
C ASP A 126 -8.76 8.45 -2.22
N LEU A 127 -8.49 7.41 -3.02
CA LEU A 127 -7.60 7.53 -4.16
C LEU A 127 -8.27 8.23 -5.35
N TRP A 128 -9.49 7.84 -5.70
CA TRP A 128 -10.14 8.24 -6.94
C TRP A 128 -10.48 9.73 -6.97
N THR A 129 -11.18 10.22 -5.96
CA THR A 129 -11.68 11.59 -5.92
C THR A 129 -10.53 12.56 -5.66
N LEU A 130 -9.71 12.28 -4.64
CA LEU A 130 -8.58 13.13 -4.30
C LEU A 130 -7.44 13.06 -5.33
N GLY A 131 -7.31 11.96 -6.07
CA GLY A 131 -6.33 11.87 -7.15
C GLY A 131 -6.65 12.81 -8.32
N TRP A 132 -7.91 12.87 -8.75
CA TRP A 132 -8.32 13.82 -9.79
C TRP A 132 -8.28 15.26 -9.30
N TYR A 133 -8.66 15.51 -8.04
CA TYR A 133 -8.49 16.81 -7.39
C TYR A 133 -7.01 17.23 -7.36
N GLY A 134 -6.13 16.32 -6.95
CA GLY A 134 -4.69 16.53 -6.89
C GLY A 134 -4.07 16.82 -8.25
N ILE A 135 -4.48 16.11 -9.31
CA ILE A 135 -4.05 16.39 -10.70
C ILE A 135 -4.47 17.80 -11.12
N ARG A 136 -5.74 18.17 -10.92
CA ARG A 136 -6.22 19.51 -11.25
C ARG A 136 -5.44 20.58 -10.51
N LYS A 137 -5.19 20.37 -9.22
CA LYS A 137 -4.46 21.30 -8.36
C LYS A 137 -2.99 21.42 -8.78
N ALA A 138 -2.34 20.31 -9.12
CA ALA A 138 -0.99 20.33 -9.67
C ALA A 138 -0.93 21.13 -10.99
N ASN A 139 -1.87 20.92 -11.91
CA ASN A 139 -1.94 21.67 -13.16
C ASN A 139 -2.17 23.17 -12.94
N LEU A 140 -3.09 23.54 -12.04
CA LEU A 140 -3.32 24.94 -11.65
C LEU A 140 -2.03 25.58 -11.10
N GLY A 141 -1.31 24.89 -10.21
CA GLY A 141 -0.01 25.35 -9.74
C GLY A 141 0.97 25.56 -10.89
N LEU A 142 1.13 24.56 -11.76
CA LEU A 142 2.08 24.60 -12.87
C LEU A 142 1.80 25.76 -13.85
N GLU A 143 0.53 26.00 -14.20
CA GLU A 143 0.12 27.12 -15.06
C GLU A 143 0.35 28.49 -14.40
N ASN A 144 0.41 28.56 -13.07
CA ASN A 144 0.62 29.80 -12.31
C ASN A 144 2.06 30.00 -11.82
N MET A 145 3.02 29.18 -12.23
CA MET A 145 4.43 29.31 -11.82
C MET A 145 5.04 30.68 -12.13
N GLU A 146 4.61 31.35 -13.19
CA GLU A 146 5.09 32.69 -13.55
C GLU A 146 4.62 33.78 -12.58
N LYS A 147 3.56 33.53 -11.79
CA LYS A 147 3.08 34.45 -10.75
C LYS A 147 3.97 34.42 -9.49
N LEU A 148 4.80 33.40 -9.33
CA LEU A 148 5.77 33.27 -8.24
C LEU A 148 6.97 34.20 -8.49
N ILE A 149 6.74 35.50 -8.38
CA ILE A 149 7.72 36.54 -8.68
C ILE A 149 8.62 36.86 -7.49
N ASP A 150 8.12 36.71 -6.26
CA ASP A 150 8.85 36.94 -5.01
C ASP A 150 9.37 35.61 -4.43
N ALA A 151 10.31 35.00 -5.16
CA ALA A 151 10.94 33.74 -4.77
C ALA A 151 12.32 33.57 -5.43
N THR A 152 13.22 32.92 -4.72
CA THR A 152 14.52 32.48 -5.22
C THR A 152 14.38 31.34 -6.26
N PRO A 153 15.41 31.08 -7.08
CA PRO A 153 15.39 29.91 -7.98
C PRO A 153 15.22 28.58 -7.26
N GLU A 154 15.81 28.42 -6.06
CA GLU A 154 15.64 27.22 -5.22
C GLU A 154 14.15 27.04 -4.84
N GLU A 155 13.52 28.08 -4.32
CA GLU A 155 12.08 28.05 -3.97
C GLU A 155 11.17 27.73 -5.16
N LYS A 156 11.45 28.31 -6.34
CA LYS A 156 10.70 27.99 -7.56
C LYS A 156 10.85 26.53 -7.97
N ASN A 157 12.07 26.00 -7.91
CA ASN A 157 12.35 24.61 -8.23
C ASN A 157 11.65 23.66 -7.25
N LEU A 158 11.68 23.97 -5.95
CA LEU A 158 11.02 23.18 -4.91
C LEU A 158 9.50 23.10 -5.12
N ILE A 159 8.85 24.22 -5.44
CA ILE A 159 7.40 24.23 -5.74
C ILE A 159 7.12 23.42 -7.00
N LYS A 160 7.82 23.71 -8.10
CA LYS A 160 7.60 23.05 -9.39
C LYS A 160 7.82 21.54 -9.30
N GLY A 161 8.89 21.11 -8.63
CA GLY A 161 9.22 19.70 -8.45
C GLY A 161 8.15 18.93 -7.68
N GLN A 162 7.59 19.50 -6.61
CA GLN A 162 6.48 18.88 -5.86
C GLN A 162 5.22 18.75 -6.74
N LEU A 163 4.85 19.81 -7.47
CA LEU A 163 3.68 19.81 -8.35
C LEU A 163 3.79 18.74 -9.44
N LEU A 164 4.95 18.66 -10.11
CA LEU A 164 5.23 17.64 -11.13
C LEU A 164 5.16 16.23 -10.54
N PHE A 165 5.80 16.00 -9.39
CA PHE A 165 5.75 14.69 -8.75
C PHE A 165 4.32 14.25 -8.47
N PHE A 166 3.49 15.10 -7.87
CA PHE A 166 2.12 14.72 -7.54
C PHE A 166 1.27 14.49 -8.78
N ARG A 167 1.43 15.30 -9.84
CA ARG A 167 0.76 15.05 -11.12
C ARG A 167 1.12 13.67 -11.68
N GLY A 168 2.41 13.34 -11.75
CA GLY A 168 2.88 12.03 -12.21
C GLY A 168 2.41 10.89 -11.29
N TRP A 169 2.45 11.11 -9.97
CA TRP A 169 2.11 10.10 -8.96
C TRP A 169 0.64 9.70 -9.01
N PHE A 170 -0.29 10.66 -9.07
CA PHE A 170 -1.72 10.35 -9.17
C PHE A 170 -2.07 9.63 -10.48
N HIS A 171 -1.50 10.06 -11.62
CA HIS A 171 -1.67 9.33 -12.87
C HIS A 171 -1.12 7.91 -12.77
N PHE A 172 0.07 7.71 -12.18
CA PHE A 172 0.62 6.38 -11.94
C PHE A 172 -0.29 5.53 -11.05
N GLN A 173 -0.84 6.10 -9.96
CA GLN A 173 -1.74 5.37 -9.08
C GLN A 173 -3.03 4.93 -9.81
N PHE A 174 -3.55 5.73 -10.74
CA PHE A 174 -4.70 5.31 -11.55
C PHE A 174 -4.30 4.24 -12.57
N MET A 175 -3.23 4.47 -13.32
CA MET A 175 -2.78 3.56 -14.37
C MET A 175 -2.59 2.13 -13.85
N GLN A 176 -1.93 1.94 -12.71
CA GLN A 176 -1.68 0.59 -12.16
C GLN A 176 -2.97 -0.20 -11.88
N TYR A 177 -4.12 0.45 -11.68
CA TYR A 177 -5.40 -0.20 -11.41
C TYR A 177 -6.28 -0.28 -12.66
N PHE A 178 -6.29 0.75 -13.50
CA PHE A 178 -7.27 0.92 -14.57
C PHE A 178 -6.71 0.80 -15.99
N GLY A 179 -5.39 0.69 -16.15
CA GLY A 179 -4.75 0.64 -17.46
C GLY A 179 -4.51 2.05 -18.03
N GLY A 180 -4.40 2.15 -19.35
CA GLY A 180 -4.33 3.44 -20.03
C GLY A 180 -5.55 4.32 -19.73
N LEU A 181 -5.34 5.64 -19.64
CA LEU A 181 -6.34 6.65 -19.28
C LEU A 181 -6.08 7.96 -20.06
N PRO A 182 -7.03 8.90 -20.15
CA PRO A 182 -6.70 10.27 -20.50
C PRO A 182 -5.64 10.83 -19.54
N TYR A 183 -4.54 11.37 -20.07
CA TYR A 183 -3.50 12.02 -19.26
C TYR A 183 -3.73 13.53 -19.21
N ILE A 184 -4.17 14.03 -18.06
CA ILE A 184 -4.60 15.42 -17.88
C ILE A 184 -3.43 16.25 -17.35
N ASP A 185 -2.76 16.96 -18.24
CA ASP A 185 -1.60 17.82 -17.95
C ASP A 185 -1.89 19.32 -18.08
N MET A 186 -3.17 19.68 -18.17
CA MET A 186 -3.68 21.04 -18.27
C MET A 186 -4.88 21.27 -17.33
N VAL A 187 -5.21 22.53 -17.09
CA VAL A 187 -6.42 22.90 -16.35
C VAL A 187 -7.62 22.81 -17.28
N ILE A 188 -8.55 21.90 -16.99
CA ILE A 188 -9.83 21.84 -17.69
C ILE A 188 -10.67 23.07 -17.33
N PRO A 189 -11.12 23.89 -18.30
CA PRO A 189 -11.96 25.06 -18.04
C PRO A 189 -13.34 24.66 -17.49
N SER A 190 -13.91 25.52 -16.64
CA SER A 190 -15.28 25.35 -16.12
C SER A 190 -16.38 25.76 -17.10
N SER A 191 -16.02 26.23 -18.31
CA SER A 191 -16.92 26.81 -19.31
C SER A 191 -17.91 25.82 -19.97
N GLY A 192 -17.91 24.55 -19.55
CA GLY A 192 -18.85 23.54 -20.06
C GLY A 192 -18.51 22.99 -21.45
N GLU A 193 -17.35 23.34 -22.01
CA GLU A 193 -16.83 22.70 -23.22
C GLU A 193 -16.36 21.29 -22.86
N SER A 194 -17.05 20.28 -23.38
CA SER A 194 -16.61 18.89 -23.29
C SER A 194 -15.28 18.73 -24.03
N MET A 195 -14.19 18.53 -23.28
CA MET A 195 -12.92 18.09 -23.86
C MET A 195 -12.95 16.56 -23.95
N ALA A 196 -13.34 16.04 -25.11
CA ALA A 196 -13.18 14.63 -25.43
C ALA A 196 -11.67 14.32 -25.52
N MET A 197 -11.09 13.88 -24.41
CA MET A 197 -9.68 13.48 -24.35
C MET A 197 -9.59 11.98 -24.65
N GLU A 198 -8.78 11.63 -25.64
CA GLU A 198 -8.53 10.24 -25.99
C GLU A 198 -7.96 9.45 -24.80
N ARG A 199 -8.44 8.22 -24.64
CA ARG A 199 -7.83 7.25 -23.76
C ARG A 199 -6.50 6.77 -24.34
N LEU A 200 -5.39 7.23 -23.76
CA LEU A 200 -4.05 6.78 -24.16
C LEU A 200 -3.81 5.33 -23.74
N SER A 201 -2.85 4.65 -24.39
CA SER A 201 -2.33 3.37 -23.91
C SER A 201 -1.56 3.53 -22.59
N TYR A 202 -1.35 2.44 -21.87
CA TYR A 202 -0.57 2.46 -20.63
C TYR A 202 0.83 3.05 -20.85
N GLN A 203 1.57 2.57 -21.86
CA GLN A 203 2.93 3.05 -22.13
C GLN A 203 2.96 4.54 -22.51
N ALA A 204 1.96 5.03 -23.25
CA ALA A 204 1.87 6.46 -23.60
C ALA A 204 1.63 7.33 -22.36
N CYS A 205 0.73 6.93 -21.45
CA CYS A 205 0.57 7.62 -20.17
C CYS A 205 1.85 7.53 -19.30
N ALA A 206 2.49 6.37 -19.26
CA ALA A 206 3.70 6.14 -18.48
C ALA A 206 4.86 7.01 -18.95
N GLU A 207 4.99 7.28 -20.25
CA GLU A 207 6.00 8.22 -20.76
C GLU A 207 5.76 9.65 -20.25
N LYS A 208 4.50 10.10 -20.20
CA LYS A 208 4.17 11.43 -19.66
C LYS A 208 4.45 11.50 -18.15
N ALA A 209 4.07 10.48 -17.40
CA ALA A 209 4.39 10.40 -15.96
C ALA A 209 5.92 10.33 -15.72
N ALA A 210 6.66 9.63 -16.57
CA ALA A 210 8.12 9.55 -16.47
C ALA A 210 8.79 10.91 -16.69
N GLN A 211 8.26 11.75 -17.60
CA GLN A 211 8.73 13.12 -17.78
C GLN A 211 8.53 13.96 -16.51
N ASP A 212 7.33 13.90 -15.92
CA ASP A 212 7.01 14.59 -14.66
C ASP A 212 7.95 14.14 -13.53
N PHE A 213 8.16 12.83 -13.35
CA PHE A 213 9.05 12.31 -12.32
C PHE A 213 10.52 12.66 -12.55
N ARG A 214 11.00 12.61 -13.80
CA ARG A 214 12.38 12.98 -14.13
C ARG A 214 12.64 14.46 -13.83
N GLU A 215 11.75 15.34 -14.30
CA GLU A 215 11.89 16.76 -14.05
C GLU A 215 11.75 17.08 -12.56
N ALA A 216 10.85 16.41 -11.83
CA ALA A 216 10.77 16.52 -10.37
C ALA A 216 12.09 16.10 -9.69
N ALA A 217 12.69 14.97 -10.10
CA ALA A 217 13.96 14.50 -9.55
C ALA A 217 15.13 15.45 -9.83
N ASP A 218 15.10 16.17 -10.96
CA ASP A 218 16.13 17.15 -11.30
C ASP A 218 16.00 18.46 -10.49
N LEU A 219 14.80 18.79 -10.05
CA LEU A 219 14.49 20.03 -9.32
C LEU A 219 14.54 19.87 -7.79
N LEU A 220 14.22 18.68 -7.27
CA LEU A 220 14.09 18.43 -5.84
C LEU A 220 15.42 18.06 -5.17
N PRO A 221 15.61 18.38 -3.87
CA PRO A 221 16.79 18.00 -3.10
C PRO A 221 16.74 16.51 -2.72
N THR A 222 17.88 15.93 -2.35
CA THR A 222 17.92 14.61 -1.68
C THR A 222 17.47 14.69 -0.23
N ASP A 223 17.70 15.83 0.43
CA ASP A 223 17.27 16.12 1.79
C ASP A 223 16.87 17.60 1.93
N TRP A 224 15.62 17.82 2.34
CA TRP A 224 15.08 19.16 2.58
C TRP A 224 15.80 19.88 3.71
N ASP A 225 16.28 19.17 4.74
CA ASP A 225 16.95 19.79 5.89
C ASP A 225 18.30 20.42 5.52
N LEU A 226 18.86 20.06 4.35
CA LEU A 226 20.08 20.66 3.80
C LEU A 226 19.83 21.92 2.95
N THR A 227 18.60 22.17 2.54
CA THR A 227 18.21 23.36 1.75
C THR A 227 18.14 24.63 2.59
N VAL A 228 18.12 25.81 1.95
CA VAL A 228 17.91 27.08 2.70
C VAL A 228 16.48 27.13 3.25
N VAL A 229 15.51 26.70 2.44
CA VAL A 229 14.08 26.70 2.76
C VAL A 229 13.76 25.73 3.91
N GLY A 230 14.20 24.48 3.79
CA GLY A 230 13.84 23.42 4.74
C GLY A 230 14.44 23.61 6.14
N LYS A 231 15.50 24.41 6.30
CA LYS A 231 16.03 24.80 7.62
C LYS A 231 15.00 25.49 8.52
N SER A 232 13.99 26.14 7.94
CA SER A 232 12.88 26.73 8.71
C SER A 232 12.00 25.69 9.41
N THR A 233 12.02 24.45 8.92
CA THR A 233 11.25 23.29 9.39
C THR A 233 12.17 22.10 9.70
N LEU A 234 13.41 22.36 10.12
CA LEU A 234 14.45 21.36 10.39
C LEU A 234 13.91 20.20 11.23
N GLY A 235 14.12 18.96 10.76
CA GLY A 235 13.66 17.73 11.40
C GLY A 235 12.16 17.44 11.25
N LYS A 236 11.44 18.22 10.43
CA LYS A 236 10.00 18.05 10.15
C LYS A 236 9.70 17.92 8.66
N ASN A 237 10.71 17.65 7.84
CA ASN A 237 10.57 17.59 6.38
C ASN A 237 10.51 16.16 5.82
N ASP A 238 10.52 15.14 6.67
CA ASP A 238 10.61 13.71 6.28
C ASP A 238 9.50 13.22 5.34
N LEU A 239 8.35 13.91 5.29
CA LEU A 239 7.22 13.58 4.42
C LEU A 239 7.17 14.41 3.13
N ARG A 240 8.01 15.44 2.99
CA ARG A 240 8.04 16.28 1.79
C ARG A 240 8.66 15.52 0.64
N ILE A 241 8.04 15.62 -0.55
CA ILE A 241 8.54 14.97 -1.75
C ILE A 241 9.96 15.44 -2.04
N ASN A 242 10.86 14.49 -2.28
CA ASN A 242 12.27 14.74 -2.57
C ASN A 242 12.72 13.98 -3.82
N LYS A 243 13.99 14.15 -4.20
CA LYS A 243 14.60 13.52 -5.37
C LYS A 243 14.50 11.99 -5.36
N ILE A 244 14.71 11.37 -4.20
CA ILE A 244 14.70 9.90 -4.06
C ILE A 244 13.30 9.35 -4.30
N MET A 245 12.27 10.01 -3.78
CA MET A 245 10.88 9.64 -4.05
C MET A 245 10.56 9.74 -5.55
N ALA A 246 10.99 10.83 -6.20
CA ALA A 246 10.78 11.04 -7.63
C ALA A 246 11.51 9.99 -8.50
N LEU A 247 12.78 9.68 -8.22
CA LEU A 247 13.52 8.62 -8.90
C LEU A 247 12.91 7.24 -8.69
N GLY A 248 12.44 6.96 -7.47
CA GLY A 248 11.81 5.68 -7.13
C GLY A 248 10.55 5.46 -7.94
N TYR A 249 9.69 6.48 -8.05
CA TYR A 249 8.49 6.41 -8.87
C TYR A 249 8.76 6.49 -10.37
N LEU A 250 9.81 7.19 -10.82
CA LEU A 250 10.28 7.12 -12.21
C LEU A 250 10.60 5.67 -12.59
N GLY A 251 11.47 5.00 -11.82
CA GLY A 251 11.85 3.61 -12.06
C GLY A 251 10.65 2.66 -11.98
N LYS A 252 9.77 2.83 -10.99
CA LYS A 252 8.58 1.98 -10.81
C LYS A 252 7.59 2.12 -11.96
N ASN A 253 7.31 3.35 -12.39
CA ASN A 253 6.46 3.64 -13.53
C ASN A 253 7.01 3.02 -14.83
N LEU A 254 8.32 3.16 -15.08
CA LEU A 254 8.98 2.57 -16.24
C LEU A 254 8.98 1.03 -16.20
N LEU A 255 9.27 0.42 -15.05
CA LEU A 255 9.23 -1.04 -14.90
C LEU A 255 7.81 -1.58 -15.14
N TRP A 256 6.79 -0.85 -14.68
CA TRP A 256 5.39 -1.23 -14.92
C TRP A 256 5.08 -1.14 -16.41
N ALA A 257 5.45 -0.05 -17.08
CA ALA A 257 5.30 0.10 -18.54
C ALA A 257 6.01 -1.02 -19.32
N GLY A 258 7.13 -1.51 -18.79
CA GLY A 258 7.88 -2.64 -19.34
C GLY A 258 7.35 -4.02 -18.98
N SER A 259 6.42 -4.16 -18.04
CA SER A 259 5.92 -5.45 -17.56
C SER A 259 4.95 -6.11 -18.55
N PRO A 260 4.84 -7.45 -18.57
CA PRO A 260 4.03 -8.22 -19.53
C PRO A 260 2.62 -7.69 -19.81
N LEU A 261 1.80 -7.43 -18.78
CA LEU A 261 0.42 -6.98 -18.98
C LEU A 261 0.34 -5.61 -19.66
N MET A 262 1.19 -4.67 -19.27
CA MET A 262 1.19 -3.31 -19.79
C MET A 262 1.76 -3.28 -21.21
N ASN A 263 2.77 -4.09 -21.48
CA ASN A 263 3.30 -4.24 -22.83
C ASN A 263 2.30 -4.94 -23.76
N GLU A 264 1.51 -5.89 -23.26
CA GLU A 264 0.44 -6.52 -24.02
C GLU A 264 -0.66 -5.52 -24.35
N GLU A 265 -1.10 -4.73 -23.37
CA GLU A 265 -2.10 -3.69 -23.58
C GLU A 265 -1.65 -2.66 -24.63
N SER A 266 -0.37 -2.25 -24.58
CA SER A 266 0.14 -1.17 -25.44
C SER A 266 0.63 -1.64 -26.81
N THR A 267 1.09 -2.90 -26.94
CA THR A 267 1.76 -3.40 -28.16
C THR A 267 1.26 -4.75 -28.67
N GLY A 268 0.45 -5.46 -27.87
CA GLY A 268 0.03 -6.84 -28.14
C GLY A 268 1.07 -7.90 -27.76
N SER A 269 2.17 -7.54 -27.11
CA SER A 269 3.23 -8.48 -26.68
C SER A 269 3.15 -8.82 -25.18
N PRO A 270 2.93 -10.09 -24.79
CA PRO A 270 2.81 -10.51 -23.39
C PRO A 270 4.17 -10.78 -22.71
N THR A 271 5.25 -10.19 -23.22
CA THR A 271 6.59 -10.31 -22.63
C THR A 271 7.09 -8.94 -22.21
N TYR A 272 8.20 -8.91 -21.46
CA TYR A 272 8.79 -7.64 -21.06
C TYR A 272 9.23 -6.79 -22.26
N ASN A 273 9.02 -5.48 -22.14
CA ASN A 273 9.69 -4.51 -23.00
C ASN A 273 11.05 -4.14 -22.40
N ALA A 274 12.12 -4.61 -23.04
CA ALA A 274 13.48 -4.44 -22.54
C ALA A 274 13.94 -2.98 -22.48
N ASP A 275 13.43 -2.07 -23.32
CA ASP A 275 13.81 -0.65 -23.30
C ASP A 275 13.34 0.03 -22.01
N PHE A 276 12.04 -0.12 -21.70
CA PHE A 276 11.47 0.36 -20.44
C PHE A 276 12.17 -0.24 -19.23
N CYS A 277 12.52 -1.53 -19.28
CA CYS A 277 13.26 -2.18 -18.19
C CYS A 277 14.67 -1.59 -17.99
N LYS A 278 15.40 -1.29 -19.06
CA LYS A 278 16.72 -0.63 -18.94
C LYS A 278 16.61 0.75 -18.32
N ARG A 279 15.65 1.56 -18.81
CA ARG A 279 15.42 2.92 -18.28
C ARG A 279 14.97 2.90 -16.82
N ALA A 280 14.16 1.90 -16.44
CA ALA A 280 13.81 1.66 -15.05
C ALA A 280 15.04 1.31 -14.20
N ALA A 281 15.89 0.40 -14.68
CA ALA A 281 17.13 0.03 -14.02
C ALA A 281 18.07 1.23 -13.85
N ASP A 282 18.15 2.13 -14.83
CA ASP A 282 18.94 3.36 -14.75
C ASP A 282 18.42 4.33 -13.68
N ALA A 283 17.10 4.53 -13.61
CA ALA A 283 16.49 5.40 -12.59
C ALA A 283 16.70 4.84 -11.16
N PHE A 284 16.56 3.53 -10.99
CA PHE A 284 16.83 2.89 -9.70
C PHE A 284 18.33 2.89 -9.37
N ALA A 285 19.21 2.72 -10.35
CA ALA A 285 20.65 2.81 -10.16
C ALA A 285 21.06 4.20 -9.66
N GLU A 286 20.56 5.28 -10.26
CA GLU A 286 20.81 6.66 -9.78
C GLU A 286 20.36 6.82 -8.32
N LEU A 287 19.16 6.35 -8.00
CA LEU A 287 18.62 6.38 -6.63
C LEU A 287 19.53 5.63 -5.65
N LEU A 288 19.83 4.37 -5.96
CA LEU A 288 20.62 3.51 -5.08
C LEU A 288 22.04 4.04 -4.89
N GLN A 289 22.66 4.62 -5.93
CA GLN A 289 23.96 5.27 -5.80
C GLN A 289 23.94 6.44 -4.79
N LEU A 290 22.92 7.29 -4.84
CA LEU A 290 22.77 8.41 -3.89
C LEU A 290 22.59 7.92 -2.46
N CYS A 291 21.84 6.83 -2.26
CA CYS A 291 21.66 6.22 -0.94
C CYS A 291 22.97 5.54 -0.44
N GLU A 292 23.62 4.76 -1.30
CA GLU A 292 24.84 4.01 -0.95
C GLU A 292 26.06 4.92 -0.76
N SER A 293 26.12 6.07 -1.42
CA SER A 293 27.18 7.07 -1.21
C SER A 293 26.97 7.91 0.07
N GLY A 294 25.78 7.88 0.65
CA GLY A 294 25.37 8.72 1.77
C GLY A 294 24.94 10.14 1.38
N GLU A 295 24.81 10.44 0.08
CA GLU A 295 24.24 11.71 -0.39
C GLU A 295 22.74 11.82 -0.13
N ALA A 296 22.06 10.69 0.02
CA ALA A 296 20.70 10.58 0.51
C ALA A 296 20.64 9.74 1.80
N ARG A 297 19.73 10.11 2.71
CA ARG A 297 19.62 9.55 4.06
C ARG A 297 18.99 8.15 4.16
N TYR A 298 18.71 7.48 3.04
CA TYR A 298 17.97 6.23 3.04
C TYR A 298 18.89 5.01 3.09
N SER A 299 18.60 4.08 3.98
CA SER A 299 19.32 2.82 4.14
C SER A 299 18.39 1.74 4.68
N LEU A 300 18.67 0.47 4.36
CA LEU A 300 17.95 -0.66 4.95
C LEU A 300 18.11 -0.63 6.47
N LEU A 301 17.02 -0.86 7.19
CA LEU A 301 17.09 -1.06 8.63
C LEU A 301 17.78 -2.40 8.93
N PRO A 302 18.58 -2.49 10.03
CA PRO A 302 19.02 -3.76 10.57
C PRO A 302 17.84 -4.70 10.78
N PHE A 303 18.04 -6.01 10.64
CA PHE A 303 16.93 -6.96 10.74
C PHE A 303 16.30 -7.00 12.14
N GLU A 304 17.06 -6.71 13.20
CA GLU A 304 16.53 -6.56 14.56
C GLU A 304 15.50 -5.42 14.68
N ASP A 305 15.65 -4.38 13.85
CA ASP A 305 14.76 -3.23 13.77
C ASP A 305 13.79 -3.32 12.59
N TYR A 306 13.69 -4.47 11.92
CA TYR A 306 12.86 -4.64 10.72
C TYR A 306 11.40 -4.22 10.92
N HIS A 307 10.87 -4.47 12.13
CA HIS A 307 9.53 -4.08 12.54
C HIS A 307 9.27 -2.56 12.50
N GLU A 308 10.31 -1.74 12.69
CA GLU A 308 10.19 -0.27 12.65
C GLU A 308 9.83 0.25 11.26
N ASN A 309 9.92 -0.58 10.20
CA ASN A 309 9.33 -0.25 8.91
C ASN A 309 7.81 -0.09 8.96
N PHE A 310 7.14 -0.77 9.90
CA PHE A 310 5.69 -0.94 9.87
C PHE A 310 4.99 -0.46 11.13
N TYR A 311 5.63 -0.60 12.30
CA TYR A 311 5.08 -0.13 13.56
C TYR A 311 6.14 0.35 14.54
N THR A 312 5.77 1.28 15.41
CA THR A 312 6.56 1.70 16.58
C THR A 312 5.76 1.47 17.87
N THR A 313 6.45 1.24 18.98
CA THR A 313 5.85 1.15 20.33
C THR A 313 6.72 1.86 21.35
N GLY A 314 6.12 2.57 22.29
CA GLY A 314 6.84 3.32 23.33
C GLY A 314 7.63 4.53 22.81
N GLN A 315 7.48 4.88 21.52
CA GLN A 315 8.23 5.95 20.85
C GLN A 315 7.38 7.21 20.62
N ASN A 316 6.48 7.55 21.56
CA ASN A 316 5.65 8.75 21.50
C ASN A 316 4.91 8.96 20.15
N TRP A 317 4.25 7.92 19.66
CA TRP A 317 3.50 7.93 18.39
C TRP A 317 4.35 8.23 17.14
N GLN A 318 5.66 8.00 17.20
CA GLN A 318 6.55 8.15 16.05
C GLN A 318 6.01 7.36 14.85
N ILE A 319 5.96 7.99 13.68
CA ILE A 319 5.56 7.33 12.44
C ILE A 319 6.66 6.31 12.08
N PRO A 320 6.34 5.01 11.94
CA PRO A 320 7.30 4.01 11.50
C PRO A 320 7.86 4.31 10.10
N GLY A 321 9.03 3.74 9.82
CA GLY A 321 9.70 3.80 8.53
C GLY A 321 11.22 3.96 8.64
N GLY A 322 11.72 4.42 9.80
CA GLY A 322 13.15 4.59 10.06
C GLY A 322 13.90 5.27 8.90
N THR A 323 15.02 4.70 8.50
CA THR A 323 15.80 5.12 7.31
C THR A 323 15.37 4.44 6.01
N GLU A 324 14.45 3.47 6.05
CA GLU A 324 14.17 2.59 4.92
C GLU A 324 12.92 3.02 4.13
N ALA A 325 11.95 3.67 4.79
CA ALA A 325 10.75 4.19 4.13
C ALA A 325 11.07 5.40 3.24
N ILE A 326 10.88 5.25 1.92
CA ILE A 326 11.15 6.28 0.92
C ILE A 326 9.97 7.24 0.79
N PHE A 327 8.75 6.72 0.63
CA PHE A 327 7.55 7.54 0.45
C PHE A 327 6.44 7.08 1.41
N ARG A 328 5.89 8.04 2.16
CA ARG A 328 4.85 7.85 3.18
C ARG A 328 3.79 8.95 3.06
N GLY A 329 2.56 8.61 3.43
CA GLY A 329 1.48 9.59 3.56
C GLY A 329 1.58 10.39 4.87
N PRO A 330 0.73 11.42 5.03
CA PRO A 330 0.58 12.16 6.27
C PRO A 330 -0.04 11.32 7.38
N TYR A 331 0.15 11.79 8.61
CA TYR A 331 -0.37 11.16 9.82
C TYR A 331 -1.55 11.95 10.39
N TYR A 332 -2.74 11.34 10.39
CA TYR A 332 -4.00 12.01 10.72
C TYR A 332 -4.40 11.94 12.20
N GLY A 333 -3.66 11.22 13.06
CA GLY A 333 -3.91 11.28 14.50
C GLY A 333 -3.35 10.13 15.33
N ALA A 334 -3.08 10.45 16.61
CA ALA A 334 -2.67 9.49 17.63
C ALA A 334 -3.70 8.38 17.84
N ASN A 335 -3.23 7.17 18.15
CA ASN A 335 -4.06 6.02 18.53
C ASN A 335 -5.04 5.51 17.45
N GLY A 336 -4.92 5.97 16.19
CA GLY A 336 -5.75 5.50 15.08
C GLY A 336 -5.65 3.98 14.84
N SER A 337 -4.45 3.42 15.00
CA SER A 337 -4.19 1.99 14.79
C SER A 337 -4.88 1.08 15.82
N ASN A 338 -5.12 1.55 17.05
CA ASN A 338 -5.79 0.77 18.10
C ASN A 338 -7.25 0.45 17.76
N TRP A 339 -7.96 1.44 17.22
CA TRP A 339 -9.36 1.29 16.77
C TRP A 339 -9.46 0.80 15.32
N GLY A 340 -8.38 0.19 14.81
CA GLY A 340 -8.16 -0.09 13.41
C GLY A 340 -7.33 -1.35 13.21
N THR A 341 -6.25 -1.17 12.48
CA THR A 341 -5.36 -2.22 11.98
C THR A 341 -4.72 -3.08 13.06
N SER A 342 -4.50 -2.58 14.27
CA SER A 342 -3.87 -3.40 15.30
C SER A 342 -4.72 -4.58 15.75
N LYS A 343 -6.05 -4.59 15.54
CA LYS A 343 -6.97 -5.63 16.05
C LYS A 343 -7.41 -6.68 15.02
N GLN A 344 -6.96 -6.53 13.77
CA GLN A 344 -7.42 -7.36 12.66
C GLN A 344 -6.57 -8.61 12.41
N TYR A 345 -5.62 -8.91 13.29
CA TYR A 345 -4.62 -9.98 13.09
C TYR A 345 -4.61 -11.05 14.19
N GLN A 346 -5.19 -10.76 15.35
CA GLN A 346 -5.24 -11.67 16.50
C GLN A 346 -6.57 -12.39 16.58
N PRO A 347 -6.59 -13.68 16.93
CA PRO A 347 -7.84 -14.43 17.03
C PRO A 347 -8.61 -14.05 18.31
N ALA A 348 -9.93 -14.27 18.29
CA ALA A 348 -10.84 -13.91 19.39
C ALA A 348 -10.44 -14.40 20.79
N PRO A 349 -9.80 -15.58 20.99
CA PRO A 349 -9.36 -15.99 22.32
C PRO A 349 -8.47 -14.95 23.03
N VAL A 350 -7.62 -14.22 22.28
CA VAL A 350 -6.67 -13.24 22.85
C VAL A 350 -6.97 -11.79 22.48
N LEU A 351 -7.91 -11.55 21.57
CA LEU A 351 -8.34 -10.20 21.20
C LEU A 351 -9.45 -9.67 22.14
N ALA A 352 -9.44 -8.37 22.41
CA ALA A 352 -10.57 -7.65 22.99
C ALA A 352 -11.29 -6.87 21.90
N ASP A 353 -12.54 -7.29 21.64
CA ASP A 353 -13.46 -6.73 20.64
C ASP A 353 -12.93 -6.81 19.19
N GLY A 354 -13.80 -7.19 18.25
CA GLY A 354 -13.49 -7.18 16.82
C GLY A 354 -13.56 -8.55 16.16
N ASP A 355 -14.42 -8.66 15.15
CA ASP A 355 -14.77 -9.94 14.54
C ASP A 355 -13.99 -10.24 13.24
N VAL A 356 -13.42 -9.23 12.58
CA VAL A 356 -12.75 -9.39 11.27
C VAL A 356 -11.28 -9.73 11.45
N LYS A 357 -10.79 -10.75 10.73
CA LYS A 357 -9.38 -11.15 10.69
C LYS A 357 -8.88 -11.22 9.25
N PHE A 358 -7.66 -10.76 9.05
CA PHE A 358 -6.91 -10.91 7.81
C PHE A 358 -5.77 -11.88 8.05
N LEU A 359 -5.72 -12.94 7.25
CA LEU A 359 -4.95 -14.14 7.53
C LEU A 359 -4.04 -14.46 6.35
N PRO A 360 -2.77 -14.83 6.60
CA PRO A 360 -1.90 -15.27 5.54
C PRO A 360 -2.38 -16.64 5.04
N THR A 361 -2.50 -16.82 3.73
CA THR A 361 -2.87 -18.10 3.12
C THR A 361 -1.70 -19.08 3.22
N ALA A 362 -1.98 -20.37 3.39
CA ALA A 362 -0.91 -21.35 3.61
C ALA A 362 0.04 -21.47 2.41
N ASN A 363 -0.50 -21.49 1.19
CA ASN A 363 0.28 -21.53 -0.05
C ASN A 363 1.17 -20.30 -0.24
N TYR A 364 0.78 -19.15 0.30
CA TYR A 364 1.65 -17.97 0.30
C TYR A 364 2.76 -18.07 1.35
N VAL A 365 2.44 -18.61 2.54
CA VAL A 365 3.44 -18.83 3.60
C VAL A 365 4.58 -19.76 3.14
N ASP A 366 4.33 -20.65 2.18
CA ASP A 366 5.37 -21.51 1.61
C ASP A 366 6.44 -20.78 0.78
N TYR A 367 6.19 -19.54 0.35
CA TYR A 367 7.23 -18.71 -0.29
C TYR A 367 8.37 -18.39 0.70
N TYR A 368 8.07 -18.32 2.00
CA TYR A 368 9.07 -18.30 3.05
C TYR A 368 9.74 -19.67 3.13
N GLY A 369 10.77 -19.86 2.30
CA GLY A 369 11.48 -21.12 2.19
C GLY A 369 12.32 -21.46 3.42
N MET A 370 13.45 -22.11 3.19
CA MET A 370 14.39 -22.50 4.25
C MET A 370 15.46 -21.42 4.47
N ALA A 371 16.10 -21.41 5.64
CA ALA A 371 17.12 -20.43 6.03
C ALA A 371 18.34 -20.41 5.07
N ASN A 372 18.63 -21.53 4.41
CA ASN A 372 19.66 -21.61 3.37
C ASN A 372 19.25 -20.94 2.04
N GLY A 373 18.05 -20.35 1.98
CA GLY A 373 17.56 -19.64 0.83
C GLY A 373 16.88 -20.50 -0.21
N LEU A 374 16.69 -21.80 0.01
CA LEU A 374 16.01 -22.69 -0.94
C LEU A 374 14.48 -22.72 -0.72
N PRO A 375 13.69 -22.84 -1.80
CA PRO A 375 12.23 -22.94 -1.70
C PRO A 375 11.79 -24.31 -1.14
N ILE A 376 10.58 -24.36 -0.59
CA ILE A 376 9.87 -25.59 -0.27
C ILE A 376 9.10 -26.02 -1.52
N LYS A 377 9.31 -27.26 -1.99
CA LYS A 377 8.69 -27.78 -3.22
C LYS A 377 7.35 -28.45 -2.96
N ASP A 378 7.24 -29.15 -1.83
CA ASP A 378 6.06 -29.90 -1.42
C ASP A 378 6.07 -30.00 0.11
N ILE A 379 5.07 -29.41 0.76
CA ILE A 379 4.98 -29.38 2.23
C ILE A 379 4.74 -30.76 2.87
N THR A 380 4.37 -31.77 2.07
CA THR A 380 4.08 -33.13 2.54
C THR A 380 5.28 -34.07 2.43
N GLN A 381 6.37 -33.65 1.78
CA GLN A 381 7.53 -34.50 1.50
C GLN A 381 8.80 -33.90 2.11
N ALA A 382 9.64 -34.76 2.70
CA ALA A 382 10.97 -34.34 3.11
C ALA A 382 11.84 -34.01 1.89
N ASP A 383 12.60 -32.91 1.95
CA ASP A 383 13.52 -32.50 0.90
C ASP A 383 14.92 -32.33 1.47
N ALA A 384 15.81 -33.28 1.15
CA ALA A 384 17.19 -33.27 1.62
C ALA A 384 18.01 -32.09 1.08
N GLU A 385 17.62 -31.50 -0.06
CA GLU A 385 18.35 -30.37 -0.65
C GLU A 385 18.10 -29.08 0.14
N SER A 386 16.83 -28.76 0.41
CA SER A 386 16.44 -27.59 1.19
C SER A 386 16.58 -27.82 2.70
N GLY A 387 16.51 -29.07 3.16
CA GLY A 387 16.46 -29.44 4.57
C GLY A 387 15.06 -29.38 5.18
N TYR A 388 14.01 -29.23 4.35
CA TYR A 388 12.62 -29.23 4.81
C TYR A 388 12.19 -30.63 5.27
N ASP A 389 11.50 -30.68 6.40
CA ASP A 389 10.96 -31.90 6.99
C ASP A 389 9.47 -31.68 7.34
N PRO A 390 8.53 -32.43 6.73
CA PRO A 390 7.10 -32.29 6.99
C PRO A 390 6.71 -32.62 8.43
N GLU A 391 7.52 -33.39 9.18
CA GLU A 391 7.27 -33.62 10.61
C GLU A 391 7.65 -32.42 11.48
N TYR A 392 8.53 -31.53 10.98
CA TYR A 392 8.99 -30.31 11.66
C TYR A 392 8.91 -29.09 10.73
N PRO A 393 7.69 -28.73 10.25
CA PRO A 393 7.50 -27.83 9.12
C PRO A 393 7.97 -26.39 9.36
N TRP A 394 8.17 -26.02 10.62
CA TRP A 394 8.57 -24.67 11.02
C TRP A 394 10.05 -24.57 11.39
N LYS A 395 10.81 -25.66 11.33
CA LYS A 395 12.23 -25.66 11.68
C LYS A 395 13.09 -25.08 10.55
N ASN A 396 14.05 -24.22 10.90
CA ASN A 396 15.05 -23.66 9.98
C ASN A 396 14.45 -22.97 8.73
N ARG A 397 13.33 -22.26 8.88
CA ARG A 397 12.70 -21.44 7.84
C ARG A 397 13.48 -20.15 7.60
N ASP A 398 13.15 -19.43 6.53
CA ASP A 398 13.61 -18.05 6.30
C ASP A 398 13.40 -17.21 7.59
N PRO A 399 14.39 -16.44 8.08
CA PRO A 399 14.23 -15.67 9.31
C PRO A 399 13.01 -14.73 9.35
N ARG A 400 12.57 -14.23 8.19
CA ARG A 400 11.36 -13.39 8.07
C ARG A 400 10.08 -14.16 8.37
N PHE A 401 10.06 -15.48 8.19
CA PHE A 401 8.92 -16.32 8.59
C PHE A 401 8.60 -16.14 10.08
N TYR A 402 9.63 -16.17 10.93
CA TYR A 402 9.48 -16.04 12.38
C TYR A 402 9.16 -14.61 12.84
N ASN A 403 9.37 -13.62 11.97
CA ASN A 403 8.97 -12.24 12.22
C ASN A 403 7.51 -12.00 11.81
N ASP A 404 7.15 -12.45 10.61
CA ASP A 404 5.89 -12.11 9.96
C ASP A 404 4.75 -13.05 10.36
N ILE A 405 5.05 -14.33 10.61
CA ILE A 405 4.05 -15.40 10.73
C ILE A 405 4.06 -16.01 12.13
N VAL A 406 2.87 -16.07 12.74
CA VAL A 406 2.62 -16.90 13.92
C VAL A 406 2.09 -18.26 13.47
N PHE A 407 2.82 -19.31 13.85
CA PHE A 407 2.50 -20.72 13.62
C PHE A 407 2.14 -21.42 14.94
N ASP A 408 1.77 -22.70 14.87
CA ASP A 408 1.30 -23.46 16.03
C ASP A 408 2.34 -23.56 17.15
N GLY A 409 1.90 -23.36 18.38
CA GLY A 409 2.73 -23.41 19.56
C GLY A 409 3.43 -22.12 19.95
N VAL A 410 3.44 -21.10 19.09
CA VAL A 410 4.01 -19.80 19.43
C VAL A 410 3.30 -19.19 20.64
N LYS A 411 4.07 -18.67 21.60
CA LYS A 411 3.54 -18.00 22.80
C LYS A 411 3.01 -16.61 22.44
N CYS A 412 1.68 -16.49 22.31
CA CYS A 412 1.01 -15.26 21.91
C CYS A 412 0.72 -14.30 23.07
N VAL A 413 0.71 -14.79 24.32
CA VAL A 413 0.50 -13.95 25.52
C VAL A 413 1.67 -14.06 26.48
N LYS A 414 2.31 -12.93 26.79
CA LYS A 414 3.47 -12.86 27.69
C LYS A 414 3.06 -12.79 29.16
N GLY A 415 2.05 -12.00 29.47
CA GLY A 415 1.55 -11.67 30.80
C GLY A 415 0.63 -12.72 31.41
N SER A 416 -0.03 -12.39 32.51
CA SER A 416 -0.91 -13.32 33.23
C SER A 416 -2.20 -13.59 32.46
N MET A 417 -2.70 -14.83 32.57
CA MET A 417 -4.00 -15.24 32.04
C MET A 417 -4.76 -15.97 33.14
N PRO A 418 -6.10 -15.87 33.20
CA PRO A 418 -6.92 -16.73 34.05
C PRO A 418 -6.72 -18.22 33.72
N ASP A 419 -6.80 -19.08 34.74
CA ASP A 419 -6.51 -20.51 34.61
C ASP A 419 -7.44 -21.24 33.62
N ASP A 420 -8.70 -20.79 33.50
CA ASP A 420 -9.71 -21.37 32.61
C ASP A 420 -9.48 -21.09 31.11
N VAL A 421 -8.61 -20.11 30.81
CA VAL A 421 -8.21 -19.74 29.44
C VAL A 421 -6.70 -19.86 29.21
N ALA A 422 -5.96 -20.45 30.16
CA ALA A 422 -4.50 -20.52 30.10
C ALA A 422 -3.97 -21.30 28.88
N GLN A 423 -4.76 -22.22 28.32
CA GLN A 423 -4.44 -22.93 27.07
C GLN A 423 -4.31 -21.99 25.86
N ASP A 424 -5.01 -20.85 25.85
CA ASP A 424 -5.00 -19.88 24.75
C ASP A 424 -3.80 -18.94 24.79
N ARG A 425 -2.86 -19.17 25.73
CA ARG A 425 -1.56 -18.49 25.78
C ARG A 425 -0.69 -18.79 24.56
N TYR A 426 -0.84 -19.99 24.02
CA TYR A 426 -0.09 -20.48 22.88
C TYR A 426 -1.02 -20.58 21.66
N ALA A 427 -0.47 -20.37 20.48
CA ALA A 427 -1.22 -20.51 19.24
C ALA A 427 -1.67 -21.95 19.04
N ASN A 428 -2.96 -22.22 19.22
CA ASN A 428 -3.58 -23.53 18.98
C ASN A 428 -4.12 -23.61 17.55
N LEU A 429 -3.22 -23.72 16.58
CA LEU A 429 -3.45 -23.68 15.14
C LEU A 429 -3.46 -25.06 14.47
N TYR A 430 -3.20 -26.15 15.21
CA TYR A 430 -3.52 -27.52 14.76
C TYR A 430 -4.99 -27.66 14.35
N SER A 431 -5.32 -28.64 13.51
CA SER A 431 -6.67 -28.83 12.99
C SER A 431 -7.68 -29.00 14.14
N GLY A 432 -8.66 -28.09 14.20
CA GLY A 432 -9.66 -28.05 15.28
C GLY A 432 -9.23 -27.34 16.57
N GLY A 433 -8.04 -26.74 16.62
CA GLY A 433 -7.57 -25.97 17.76
C GLY A 433 -8.38 -24.70 18.04
N SER A 434 -8.24 -24.13 19.24
CA SER A 434 -9.06 -22.98 19.70
C SER A 434 -8.86 -21.72 18.86
N TYR A 435 -7.73 -21.59 18.16
CA TYR A 435 -7.47 -20.47 17.26
C TYR A 435 -8.03 -20.70 15.85
N ARG A 436 -8.62 -21.86 15.54
CA ARG A 436 -9.03 -22.25 14.18
C ARG A 436 -10.49 -21.92 13.80
N ASN A 437 -11.17 -21.07 14.56
CA ASN A 437 -12.52 -20.63 14.20
C ASN A 437 -12.49 -19.85 12.88
N ILE A 438 -13.27 -20.27 11.87
CA ILE A 438 -13.23 -19.61 10.54
C ILE A 438 -13.77 -18.18 10.52
N GLY A 439 -14.63 -17.83 11.49
CA GLY A 439 -15.22 -16.51 11.63
C GLY A 439 -14.38 -15.57 12.47
N THR A 440 -13.79 -16.06 13.57
CA THR A 440 -13.17 -15.21 14.61
C THR A 440 -11.71 -15.54 14.90
N GLY A 441 -11.13 -16.51 14.18
CA GLY A 441 -9.74 -16.93 14.30
C GLY A 441 -9.10 -17.19 12.94
N SER A 442 -8.11 -18.09 12.89
CA SER A 442 -7.43 -18.51 11.68
C SER A 442 -8.20 -19.60 10.95
N ARG A 443 -8.47 -19.38 9.67
CA ARG A 443 -8.97 -20.39 8.75
C ARG A 443 -7.89 -20.97 7.82
N THR A 444 -6.64 -20.57 8.02
CA THR A 444 -5.50 -20.95 7.15
C THR A 444 -4.45 -21.78 7.89
N GLY A 445 -4.53 -21.86 9.23
CA GLY A 445 -3.50 -22.48 10.08
C GLY A 445 -2.35 -21.55 10.43
N TYR A 446 -2.42 -20.27 10.03
CA TYR A 446 -1.43 -19.24 10.35
C TYR A 446 -2.10 -17.94 10.80
N LEU A 447 -1.34 -17.05 11.45
CA LEU A 447 -1.72 -15.67 11.76
C LEU A 447 -0.62 -14.71 11.29
N LEU A 448 -1.00 -13.50 10.90
CA LEU A 448 -0.07 -12.46 10.43
C LEU A 448 0.33 -11.53 11.58
N TYR A 449 1.61 -11.43 11.92
CA TYR A 449 2.12 -10.56 12.99
C TYR A 449 3.17 -9.55 12.50
N LYS A 450 3.41 -9.46 11.18
CA LYS A 450 4.30 -8.44 10.57
C LYS A 450 4.02 -7.01 11.03
N PHE A 451 2.75 -6.67 11.22
CA PHE A 451 2.30 -5.29 11.51
C PHE A 451 2.02 -5.01 12.98
N ILE A 452 2.17 -5.99 13.86
CA ILE A 452 1.83 -5.85 15.28
C ILE A 452 2.87 -6.54 16.17
N PRO A 453 3.18 -5.99 17.35
CA PRO A 453 3.95 -6.73 18.34
C PRO A 453 3.10 -7.89 18.89
N ILE A 454 3.75 -8.98 19.32
CA ILE A 454 3.07 -10.12 19.97
C ILE A 454 2.25 -9.71 21.19
N THR A 455 2.64 -8.60 21.84
CA THR A 455 1.95 -8.00 23.00
C THR A 455 0.68 -7.25 22.64
N ALA A 456 0.36 -7.06 21.36
CA ALA A 456 -0.90 -6.45 20.92
C ALA A 456 -2.07 -7.44 21.18
N ASN A 457 -2.40 -7.70 22.43
CA ASN A 457 -3.49 -8.58 22.84
C ASN A 457 -4.10 -8.05 24.14
N LYS A 458 -5.27 -8.56 24.53
CA LYS A 458 -6.02 -8.02 25.69
C LYS A 458 -5.40 -8.28 27.05
N TYR A 459 -4.44 -9.20 27.13
CA TYR A 459 -3.79 -9.57 28.39
C TYR A 459 -2.49 -8.80 28.61
N ASP A 460 -1.77 -8.49 27.52
CA ASP A 460 -0.54 -7.70 27.53
C ASP A 460 -0.79 -6.19 27.29
N ASP A 461 -1.98 -5.83 26.80
CA ASP A 461 -2.43 -4.46 26.52
C ASP A 461 -1.48 -3.66 25.60
N GLY A 462 -0.79 -4.32 24.67
CA GLY A 462 0.23 -3.69 23.81
C GLY A 462 -0.30 -2.65 22.83
N TYR A 463 -1.60 -2.67 22.51
CA TYR A 463 -2.29 -1.60 21.75
C TYR A 463 -2.89 -0.51 22.66
N GLY A 464 -2.76 -0.65 23.98
CA GLY A 464 -3.21 0.33 24.96
C GLY A 464 -2.52 1.68 24.78
N TRP A 465 -3.21 2.75 25.18
CA TRP A 465 -2.78 4.13 24.94
C TRP A 465 -1.33 4.42 25.39
N GLY A 466 -0.94 3.89 26.55
CA GLY A 466 0.39 4.10 27.14
C GLY A 466 1.54 3.38 26.43
N ASN A 467 1.24 2.43 25.54
CA ASN A 467 2.25 1.77 24.70
C ASN A 467 2.48 2.50 23.38
N ASN A 468 1.63 3.49 23.04
CA ASN A 468 1.77 4.36 21.87
C ASN A 468 1.99 3.58 20.56
N LEU A 469 1.31 2.44 20.39
CA LEU A 469 1.43 1.61 19.18
C LEU A 469 0.96 2.41 17.96
N ASN A 470 1.88 2.70 17.05
CA ASN A 470 1.58 3.38 15.80
C ASN A 470 1.91 2.46 14.62
N ILE A 471 0.92 2.18 13.77
CA ILE A 471 1.06 1.36 12.56
C ILE A 471 0.84 2.26 11.36
N HIS A 472 1.81 2.29 10.46
CA HIS A 472 1.74 3.04 9.22
C HIS A 472 2.66 2.41 8.18
N LEU A 473 2.13 2.03 7.02
CA LEU A 473 2.93 1.41 5.96
C LEU A 473 3.44 2.47 4.97
N PRO A 474 4.70 2.36 4.52
CA PRO A 474 5.16 3.18 3.42
C PRO A 474 4.54 2.75 2.09
N TRP A 475 4.38 3.70 1.17
CA TRP A 475 4.01 3.45 -0.22
C TRP A 475 5.17 2.90 -1.05
N MET A 476 6.40 3.17 -0.61
CA MET A 476 7.65 2.65 -1.15
C MET A 476 8.73 2.65 -0.07
N ARG A 477 9.52 1.58 -0.01
CA ARG A 477 10.70 1.46 0.85
C ARG A 477 11.90 0.94 0.06
N LEU A 478 13.11 1.08 0.62
CA LEU A 478 14.35 0.84 -0.13
C LEU A 478 14.51 -0.61 -0.62
N SER A 479 13.99 -1.60 0.10
CA SER A 479 13.99 -3.00 -0.38
C SER A 479 13.14 -3.20 -1.64
N ASP A 480 11.99 -2.50 -1.78
CA ASP A 480 11.19 -2.51 -3.02
C ASP A 480 12.05 -2.01 -4.18
N VAL A 481 12.87 -0.98 -3.97
CA VAL A 481 13.78 -0.43 -4.98
C VAL A 481 14.88 -1.42 -5.36
N TYR A 482 15.54 -2.08 -4.41
CA TYR A 482 16.54 -3.12 -4.74
C TYR A 482 15.92 -4.27 -5.56
N LEU A 483 14.72 -4.72 -5.20
CA LEU A 483 14.04 -5.81 -5.89
C LEU A 483 13.50 -5.39 -7.27
N MET A 484 12.98 -4.17 -7.40
CA MET A 484 12.59 -3.60 -8.69
C MET A 484 13.80 -3.36 -9.59
N TYR A 485 14.95 -2.93 -9.05
CA TYR A 485 16.20 -2.84 -9.81
C TYR A 485 16.65 -4.21 -10.31
N ALA A 486 16.64 -5.24 -9.44
CA ALA A 486 17.03 -6.59 -9.83
C ALA A 486 16.16 -7.11 -11.00
N GLU A 487 14.86 -6.92 -10.91
CA GLU A 487 13.92 -7.27 -11.97
C GLU A 487 14.19 -6.49 -13.27
N ALA A 488 14.27 -5.17 -13.17
CA ALA A 488 14.47 -4.28 -14.31
C ALA A 488 15.80 -4.56 -15.02
N ALA A 489 16.88 -4.75 -14.27
CA ALA A 489 18.19 -5.06 -14.80
C ALA A 489 18.22 -6.46 -15.43
N ALA A 490 17.61 -7.47 -14.80
CA ALA A 490 17.57 -8.82 -15.36
C ALA A 490 16.78 -8.88 -16.67
N GLN A 491 15.61 -8.25 -16.72
CA GLN A 491 14.77 -8.22 -17.92
C GLN A 491 15.33 -7.30 -19.01
N GLY A 492 15.91 -6.17 -18.63
CA GLY A 492 16.52 -5.23 -19.57
C GLY A 492 17.77 -5.79 -20.25
N TYR A 493 18.60 -6.53 -19.51
CA TYR A 493 19.89 -7.05 -20.01
C TYR A 493 19.91 -8.57 -20.23
N GLY A 494 18.80 -9.26 -19.97
CA GLY A 494 18.57 -10.66 -20.34
C GLY A 494 19.31 -11.70 -19.47
N SER A 495 19.76 -11.36 -18.26
CA SER A 495 20.42 -12.32 -17.36
C SER A 495 20.45 -11.87 -15.90
N SER A 496 20.72 -12.80 -14.98
CA SER A 496 20.97 -12.52 -13.55
C SER A 496 22.20 -11.61 -13.32
N ALA A 497 23.12 -11.55 -14.29
CA ALA A 497 24.26 -10.64 -14.31
C ALA A 497 23.94 -9.27 -14.96
N GLY A 498 22.68 -9.03 -15.34
CA GLY A 498 22.22 -7.77 -15.90
C GLY A 498 22.51 -6.59 -14.96
N GLN A 499 22.90 -5.45 -15.52
CA GLN A 499 23.42 -4.32 -14.77
C GLN A 499 23.22 -3.02 -15.54
N SER A 500 22.74 -1.97 -14.86
CA SER A 500 22.70 -0.62 -15.42
C SER A 500 24.13 -0.07 -15.61
N PRO A 501 24.46 0.57 -16.75
CA PRO A 501 25.77 1.14 -16.99
C PRO A 501 26.21 2.13 -15.89
N GLY A 502 27.36 1.85 -15.28
CA GLY A 502 27.95 2.73 -14.26
C GLY A 502 27.50 2.46 -12.83
N TYR A 503 26.56 1.54 -12.61
CA TYR A 503 26.22 1.06 -11.27
C TYR A 503 26.96 -0.22 -10.93
N SER A 504 27.38 -0.41 -9.67
CA SER A 504 28.30 -1.47 -9.26
C SER A 504 27.65 -2.84 -9.10
N ARG A 505 26.32 -2.91 -8.97
CA ARG A 505 25.59 -4.15 -8.66
C ARG A 505 24.91 -4.76 -9.88
N THR A 506 25.06 -6.06 -10.03
CA THR A 506 24.21 -6.85 -10.93
C THR A 506 22.81 -7.06 -10.34
N ALA A 507 21.89 -7.61 -11.12
CA ALA A 507 20.57 -8.01 -10.64
C ALA A 507 20.65 -9.01 -9.48
N ALA A 508 21.53 -10.01 -9.57
CA ALA A 508 21.74 -10.99 -8.50
C ALA A 508 22.31 -10.34 -7.23
N ASP A 509 23.27 -9.41 -7.36
CA ASP A 509 23.81 -8.69 -6.22
C ASP A 509 22.73 -7.90 -5.48
N ALA A 510 21.84 -7.23 -6.22
CA ALA A 510 20.79 -6.41 -5.62
C ALA A 510 19.77 -7.24 -4.82
N ILE A 511 19.39 -8.43 -5.29
CA ILE A 511 18.58 -9.37 -4.49
C ILE A 511 19.32 -9.77 -3.22
N ASN A 512 20.60 -10.10 -3.35
CA ASN A 512 21.40 -10.57 -2.22
C ASN A 512 21.59 -9.49 -1.15
N VAL A 513 21.54 -8.20 -1.46
CA VAL A 513 21.51 -7.14 -0.44
C VAL A 513 20.33 -7.31 0.53
N VAL A 514 19.13 -7.60 0.01
CA VAL A 514 17.93 -7.81 0.82
C VAL A 514 18.05 -9.11 1.63
N ARG A 515 18.57 -10.16 1.01
CA ARG A 515 18.75 -11.48 1.64
C ARG A 515 19.79 -11.46 2.76
N ASP A 516 20.89 -10.75 2.53
CA ASP A 516 21.95 -10.54 3.53
C ASP A 516 21.41 -9.80 4.75
N ARG A 517 20.59 -8.75 4.55
CA ARG A 517 19.91 -8.08 5.66
C ARG A 517 19.09 -9.08 6.47
N ALA A 518 18.28 -9.91 5.82
CA ALA A 518 17.40 -10.87 6.49
C ALA A 518 18.14 -12.09 7.09
N GLY A 519 19.43 -12.28 6.79
CA GLY A 519 20.19 -13.45 7.22
C GLY A 519 19.78 -14.76 6.52
N VAL A 520 19.23 -14.67 5.31
CA VAL A 520 18.89 -15.84 4.48
C VAL A 520 19.99 -16.09 3.44
N GLY A 521 20.27 -17.36 3.13
CA GLY A 521 21.29 -17.71 2.14
C GLY A 521 21.05 -17.05 0.78
N HIS A 522 22.10 -16.70 0.04
CA HIS A 522 22.01 -16.09 -1.30
C HIS A 522 21.20 -16.93 -2.29
N VAL A 523 20.81 -16.31 -3.41
CA VAL A 523 20.20 -17.05 -4.53
C VAL A 523 21.14 -18.18 -4.97
N ALA A 524 20.66 -19.42 -4.92
CA ALA A 524 21.49 -20.58 -5.22
C ALA A 524 21.95 -20.57 -6.69
N ALA A 525 23.19 -21.02 -6.95
CA ALA A 525 23.80 -20.98 -8.28
C ALA A 525 22.96 -21.63 -9.39
N LYS A 526 22.18 -22.67 -9.06
CA LYS A 526 21.26 -23.34 -9.99
C LYS A 526 20.18 -22.42 -10.56
N PHE A 527 19.81 -21.35 -9.85
CA PHE A 527 18.82 -20.37 -10.29
C PHE A 527 19.43 -19.20 -11.06
N LEU A 528 20.77 -19.10 -11.16
CA LEU A 528 21.44 -17.98 -11.83
C LEU A 528 21.68 -18.22 -13.33
N GLY A 529 21.61 -19.48 -13.78
CA GLY A 529 21.97 -19.90 -15.14
C GLY A 529 20.91 -19.61 -16.22
N SER A 530 19.67 -19.33 -15.82
CA SER A 530 18.56 -18.99 -16.70
C SER A 530 17.87 -17.72 -16.21
N LEU A 531 17.45 -16.86 -17.13
CA LEU A 531 16.66 -15.69 -16.78
C LEU A 531 15.34 -16.10 -16.12
N ASP A 532 14.69 -17.15 -16.61
CA ASP A 532 13.39 -17.60 -16.07
C ASP A 532 13.52 -18.13 -14.65
N ASP A 533 14.56 -18.91 -14.36
CA ASP A 533 14.83 -19.44 -13.02
C ASP A 533 15.15 -18.30 -12.04
N PHE A 534 16.00 -17.36 -12.48
CA PHE A 534 16.35 -16.18 -11.68
C PHE A 534 15.12 -15.31 -11.40
N MET A 535 14.27 -15.12 -12.41
CA MET A 535 13.02 -14.37 -12.25
C MET A 535 12.02 -15.09 -11.34
N GLY A 536 12.05 -16.43 -11.28
CA GLY A 536 11.36 -17.20 -10.25
C GLY A 536 11.77 -16.77 -8.84
N GLU A 537 13.08 -16.63 -8.62
CA GLU A 537 13.64 -16.19 -7.34
C GLU A 537 13.39 -14.70 -7.05
N VAL A 538 13.43 -13.82 -8.06
CA VAL A 538 13.00 -12.41 -7.93
C VAL A 538 11.56 -12.33 -7.43
N ARG A 539 10.65 -13.08 -8.06
CA ARG A 539 9.23 -13.11 -7.67
C ARG A 539 9.03 -13.64 -6.26
N ARG A 540 9.79 -14.68 -5.87
CA ARG A 540 9.75 -15.26 -4.52
C ARG A 540 10.31 -14.30 -3.48
N GLU A 541 11.44 -13.65 -3.75
CA GLU A 541 12.02 -12.66 -2.84
C GLU A 541 11.09 -11.45 -2.67
N ARG A 542 10.46 -10.97 -3.74
CA ARG A 542 9.41 -9.94 -3.65
C ARG A 542 8.21 -10.40 -2.83
N ALA A 543 7.79 -11.67 -2.96
CA ALA A 543 6.69 -12.22 -2.17
C ALA A 543 7.05 -12.27 -0.67
N VAL A 544 8.27 -12.67 -0.31
CA VAL A 544 8.69 -12.77 1.09
C VAL A 544 8.96 -11.40 1.69
N GLU A 545 9.79 -10.59 1.04
CA GLU A 545 10.22 -9.30 1.57
C GLU A 545 9.03 -8.34 1.70
N LEU A 546 8.23 -8.18 0.64
CA LEU A 546 7.13 -7.22 0.56
C LEU A 546 5.77 -7.83 0.95
N ALA A 547 5.79 -8.94 1.68
CA ALA A 547 4.59 -9.67 2.08
C ALA A 547 3.57 -8.75 2.77
N PHE A 548 2.31 -8.81 2.33
CA PHE A 548 1.17 -8.09 2.93
C PHE A 548 1.26 -6.55 2.87
N GLU A 549 2.17 -6.01 2.07
CA GLU A 549 2.40 -4.56 1.91
C GLU A 549 1.70 -4.00 0.66
N ARG A 550 0.52 -4.54 0.24
CA ARG A 550 -0.29 -4.10 -0.92
C ARG A 550 0.29 -4.42 -2.31
N HIS A 551 1.54 -4.85 -2.41
CA HIS A 551 2.21 -5.05 -3.71
C HIS A 551 1.69 -6.26 -4.50
N ARG A 552 1.33 -7.35 -3.82
CA ARG A 552 1.13 -8.67 -4.43
C ARG A 552 0.07 -8.69 -5.54
N PHE A 553 -1.05 -7.99 -5.35
CA PHE A 553 -2.11 -7.91 -6.35
C PHE A 553 -1.63 -7.31 -7.68
N ASN A 554 -0.90 -6.19 -7.61
CA ASN A 554 -0.37 -5.53 -8.80
C ASN A 554 0.81 -6.30 -9.41
N ASP A 555 1.64 -6.93 -8.59
CA ASP A 555 2.72 -7.81 -9.04
C ASP A 555 2.17 -9.02 -9.83
N LEU A 556 1.13 -9.70 -9.34
CA LEU A 556 0.49 -10.79 -10.09
C LEU A 556 -0.16 -10.31 -11.40
N ARG A 557 -0.78 -9.13 -11.40
CA ARG A 557 -1.39 -8.56 -12.60
C ARG A 557 -0.35 -8.24 -13.66
N ARG A 558 0.69 -7.49 -13.29
CA ARG A 558 1.71 -7.03 -14.26
C ARG A 558 2.51 -8.18 -14.86
N TRP A 559 2.66 -9.29 -14.13
CA TRP A 559 3.30 -10.52 -14.62
C TRP A 559 2.37 -11.46 -15.40
N LEU A 560 1.09 -11.12 -15.60
CA LEU A 560 0.09 -12.00 -16.20
C LEU A 560 -0.08 -13.34 -15.45
N LEU A 561 -0.08 -13.28 -14.11
CA LEU A 561 -0.19 -14.44 -13.22
C LEU A 561 -1.47 -14.45 -12.37
N LEU A 562 -2.21 -13.34 -12.30
CA LEU A 562 -3.40 -13.20 -11.44
C LEU A 562 -4.45 -14.31 -11.66
N ILE A 563 -4.61 -14.78 -12.89
CA ILE A 563 -5.63 -15.77 -13.27
C ILE A 563 -5.04 -17.19 -13.42
N GLU A 564 -3.75 -17.36 -13.17
CA GLU A 564 -3.03 -18.61 -13.40
C GLU A 564 -2.88 -19.41 -12.09
N LYS A 565 -2.91 -20.75 -12.19
CA LYS A 565 -2.55 -21.61 -11.05
C LYS A 565 -1.03 -21.53 -10.79
N PRO A 566 -0.59 -21.57 -9.52
CA PRO A 566 -1.39 -21.75 -8.30
C PRO A 566 -1.94 -20.45 -7.70
N TYR A 567 -1.70 -19.28 -8.30
CA TYR A 567 -2.07 -17.97 -7.72
C TYR A 567 -3.58 -17.74 -7.58
N THR A 568 -4.42 -18.49 -8.28
CA THR A 568 -5.88 -18.46 -8.08
C THR A 568 -6.34 -19.19 -6.81
N LEU A 569 -5.48 -20.00 -6.19
CA LEU A 569 -5.81 -20.78 -5.01
C LEU A 569 -5.44 -20.04 -3.73
N LYS A 570 -6.27 -20.20 -2.70
CA LYS A 570 -5.94 -19.88 -1.31
C LYS A 570 -6.14 -21.15 -0.50
N THR A 571 -5.10 -21.55 0.24
CA THR A 571 -5.09 -22.82 0.99
C THR A 571 -5.04 -22.59 2.50
N SER A 572 -5.39 -23.66 3.22
CA SER A 572 -5.19 -23.83 4.65
C SER A 572 -4.23 -24.99 4.89
N ILE A 573 -3.32 -24.86 5.86
CA ILE A 573 -2.52 -25.97 6.35
C ILE A 573 -3.31 -26.73 7.44
N GLU A 574 -3.40 -28.05 7.28
CA GLU A 574 -4.03 -28.96 8.23
C GLU A 574 -3.02 -29.96 8.75
N PHE A 575 -3.03 -30.22 10.06
CA PHE A 575 -2.14 -31.17 10.74
C PHE A 575 -2.64 -31.44 12.16
N ASP A 576 -2.18 -32.55 12.74
CA ASP A 576 -2.34 -32.87 14.15
C ASP A 576 -1.00 -32.74 14.89
N ARG A 577 -1.03 -32.36 16.17
CA ARG A 577 0.16 -32.43 17.03
C ARG A 577 0.51 -33.89 17.30
N ALA A 578 1.77 -34.26 17.15
CA ALA A 578 2.24 -35.60 17.47
C ALA A 578 2.42 -35.81 18.98
N ASP A 579 2.83 -34.74 19.68
CA ASP A 579 3.28 -34.73 21.07
C ASP A 579 2.76 -33.50 21.82
N ASP A 580 3.02 -33.45 23.13
CA ASP A 580 2.80 -32.24 23.94
C ASP A 580 3.66 -31.07 23.43
N LEU A 581 3.17 -29.85 23.64
CA LEU A 581 3.81 -28.65 23.11
C LEU A 581 5.19 -28.39 23.74
N ASN A 582 6.23 -28.30 22.90
CA ASN A 582 7.49 -27.68 23.27
C ASN A 582 7.29 -26.16 23.37
N THR A 583 7.13 -25.70 24.60
CA THR A 583 6.92 -24.26 24.89
C THR A 583 8.20 -23.42 24.86
N GLU A 584 9.37 -24.05 24.86
CA GLU A 584 10.65 -23.33 24.78
C GLU A 584 11.03 -23.02 23.33
N ASP A 585 10.85 -24.00 22.44
CA ASP A 585 11.08 -23.83 21.00
C ASP A 585 9.94 -24.49 20.20
N PRO A 586 8.92 -23.70 19.80
CA PRO A 586 7.79 -24.24 19.08
C PRO A 586 8.15 -24.69 17.66
N SER A 587 9.30 -24.28 17.10
CA SER A 587 9.72 -24.74 15.77
C SER A 587 10.12 -26.22 15.74
N LEU A 588 10.38 -26.79 16.91
CA LEU A 588 10.70 -28.21 17.11
C LEU A 588 9.47 -29.06 17.46
N ASN A 589 8.26 -28.48 17.46
CA ASN A 589 7.03 -29.25 17.63
C ASN A 589 6.83 -30.18 16.45
N ARG A 590 6.64 -31.46 16.76
CA ARG A 590 6.39 -32.49 15.76
C ARG A 590 4.91 -32.53 15.39
N VAL A 591 4.63 -32.62 14.09
CA VAL A 591 3.28 -32.76 13.55
C VAL A 591 3.10 -34.05 12.77
N VAL A 592 1.85 -34.49 12.62
CA VAL A 592 1.45 -35.60 11.76
C VAL A 592 0.24 -35.21 10.91
N ASN A 593 -0.05 -35.99 9.87
CA ASN A 593 -1.18 -35.77 8.96
C ASN A 593 -1.18 -34.38 8.28
N ILE A 594 0.02 -33.81 8.08
CA ILE A 594 0.21 -32.53 7.40
C ILE A 594 -0.29 -32.61 5.96
N ARG A 595 -1.11 -31.64 5.58
CA ARG A 595 -1.67 -31.48 4.23
C ARG A 595 -2.11 -30.04 4.01
N GLU A 596 -2.27 -29.66 2.75
CA GLU A 596 -2.95 -28.44 2.37
C GLU A 596 -4.36 -28.73 1.86
N GLU A 597 -5.30 -27.87 2.23
CA GLU A 597 -6.66 -27.89 1.72
C GLU A 597 -6.98 -26.57 1.02
N VAL A 598 -7.50 -26.64 -0.21
CA VAL A 598 -7.99 -25.46 -0.93
C VAL A 598 -9.27 -24.98 -0.24
N ILE A 599 -9.23 -23.75 0.29
CA ILE A 599 -10.37 -23.13 0.98
C ILE A 599 -11.07 -22.09 0.11
N LEU A 600 -10.40 -21.61 -0.95
CA LEU A 600 -10.96 -20.70 -1.95
C LEU A 600 -10.21 -20.88 -3.29
N GLU A 601 -10.96 -20.95 -4.40
CA GLU A 601 -10.43 -20.86 -5.76
C GLU A 601 -11.07 -19.66 -6.47
N ARG A 602 -10.23 -18.77 -7.01
CA ARG A 602 -10.65 -17.57 -7.73
C ARG A 602 -10.89 -17.90 -9.19
N HIS A 603 -12.13 -17.79 -9.63
CA HIS A 603 -12.52 -18.06 -11.03
C HIS A 603 -12.44 -16.80 -11.89
N PHE A 604 -11.21 -16.30 -12.05
CA PHE A 604 -10.95 -15.12 -12.86
C PHE A 604 -10.83 -15.44 -14.35
N SER A 605 -11.22 -14.47 -15.17
CA SER A 605 -10.95 -14.38 -16.61
C SER A 605 -10.11 -13.14 -16.93
N SER A 606 -9.69 -12.99 -18.19
CA SER A 606 -8.82 -11.90 -18.67
C SER A 606 -9.31 -10.49 -18.31
N LYS A 607 -10.62 -10.25 -18.17
CA LYS A 607 -11.14 -8.93 -17.75
C LYS A 607 -10.64 -8.50 -16.37
N HIS A 608 -10.33 -9.45 -15.48
CA HIS A 608 -9.89 -9.17 -14.11
C HIS A 608 -8.42 -8.72 -14.03
N TYR A 609 -7.71 -8.62 -15.17
CA TYR A 609 -6.43 -7.91 -15.18
C TYR A 609 -6.57 -6.40 -14.98
N TRP A 610 -7.75 -5.83 -15.18
CA TRP A 610 -8.02 -4.41 -14.95
C TRP A 610 -9.27 -4.22 -14.08
N LEU A 611 -9.24 -3.22 -13.19
CA LEU A 611 -10.47 -2.80 -12.53
C LEU A 611 -11.40 -2.14 -13.56
N PRO A 612 -12.72 -2.34 -13.47
CA PRO A 612 -13.66 -1.60 -14.31
C PRO A 612 -13.63 -0.11 -13.97
N LEU A 613 -13.67 0.74 -14.99
CA LEU A 613 -13.90 2.17 -14.85
C LEU A 613 -15.36 2.44 -14.44
N LYS A 614 -15.63 3.59 -13.85
CA LYS A 614 -17.01 3.97 -13.51
C LYS A 614 -17.86 4.12 -14.76
N ASN A 615 -19.10 3.62 -14.71
CA ASN A 615 -20.03 3.77 -15.82
C ASN A 615 -20.38 5.24 -16.10
N SER A 616 -20.39 6.09 -15.06
CA SER A 616 -20.57 7.53 -15.22
C SER A 616 -19.51 8.17 -16.12
N ASP A 617 -18.28 7.65 -16.05
CA ASP A 617 -17.12 8.31 -16.66
C ASP A 617 -16.95 7.85 -18.10
N VAL A 618 -17.08 6.54 -18.37
CA VAL A 618 -16.97 5.98 -19.74
C VAL A 618 -18.15 6.34 -20.64
N ASN A 619 -19.24 6.87 -20.07
CA ASN A 619 -20.39 7.38 -20.82
C ASN A 619 -20.34 8.90 -21.04
N LEU A 620 -19.27 9.59 -20.61
CA LEU A 620 -19.11 11.02 -20.85
C LEU A 620 -18.92 11.33 -22.34
N TYR A 621 -18.13 10.53 -23.05
CA TYR A 621 -17.86 10.69 -24.49
C TYR A 621 -17.32 9.39 -25.13
N PRO A 622 -17.52 9.17 -26.45
CA PRO A 622 -17.20 7.91 -27.13
C PRO A 622 -15.73 7.47 -27.06
N GLU A 623 -14.79 8.41 -26.99
CA GLU A 623 -13.34 8.18 -27.00
C GLU A 623 -12.77 7.69 -25.66
N PHE A 624 -13.61 7.55 -24.62
CA PHE A 624 -13.22 6.98 -23.32
C PHE A 624 -13.93 5.65 -23.03
N PRO A 625 -13.57 4.56 -23.74
CA PRO A 625 -14.25 3.28 -23.59
C PRO A 625 -13.86 2.56 -22.29
N GLN A 626 -14.74 1.66 -21.86
CA GLN A 626 -14.53 0.73 -20.76
C GLN A 626 -13.34 -0.23 -21.02
N ASN A 627 -12.77 -0.76 -19.94
CA ASN A 627 -11.78 -1.84 -20.00
C ASN A 627 -12.33 -3.12 -20.67
N PRO A 628 -11.48 -3.90 -21.39
CA PRO A 628 -11.93 -5.08 -22.10
C PRO A 628 -12.68 -6.08 -21.21
N GLY A 629 -13.90 -6.43 -21.61
CA GLY A 629 -14.72 -7.46 -20.96
C GLY A 629 -15.58 -6.99 -19.78
N TRP A 630 -15.57 -5.69 -19.44
CA TRP A 630 -16.40 -5.10 -18.39
C TRP A 630 -17.68 -4.45 -18.90
#